data_AF-A0A971SER0-F1
#
_entry.id   AF-A0A971SER0-F1
#
_cell.length_a   1.000
_cell.length_b   1.000
_cell.length_c   1.000
_cell.angle_alpha   90.00
_cell.angle_beta   90.00
_cell.angle_gamma   90.00
#
_symmetry.space_group_name_H-M   'P 1'
#
loop_
_entity.id
_entity.type
_entity.pdbx_description
1 polymer ?
#
loop_
_entity_poly.entity_id
_entity_poly.type
_entity_poly.pdbx_seq_one_letter_code
_entity_poly.pdbx_strand_id
1 'polypeptide(L)'
;AIKLEVDESICLGKTSFIKFSIIDEFGVEVPTAQNEVVFDVEGAKILGVDNGNSPSHERYQIGHDGVWRRKAFSGSGLLIIKATDEIVTIKANSDGLVEADVRFEVEKTDKTNYEISQKIGLNAKIDHIEKFSENLIEDIDIYIQLGEEVNLPRKVKVLRDGRYHFEDVSWSQMI
;
A
#
# COMPACT_ATOMS: atom_id res chain seq x y z
N ALA A 1 -27.22 -1.83 13.89
CA ALA A 1 -26.31 -0.79 13.35
C ALA A 1 -25.55 -1.35 12.15
N ILE A 2 -24.82 -0.50 11.42
CA ILE A 2 -23.88 -0.94 10.39
C ILE A 2 -22.46 -0.99 11.00
N LYS A 3 -21.69 -2.02 10.67
CA LYS A 3 -20.25 -2.11 10.95
C LYS A 3 -19.49 -2.08 9.63
N LEU A 4 -18.44 -1.27 9.54
CA LEU A 4 -17.51 -1.25 8.41
C LEU A 4 -16.16 -1.81 8.83
N GLU A 5 -15.65 -2.78 8.08
CA GLU A 5 -14.36 -3.42 8.30
C GLU A 5 -13.50 -3.21 7.05
N VAL A 6 -12.40 -2.50 7.22
CA VAL A 6 -11.46 -2.16 6.16
C VAL A 6 -10.40 -3.26 6.11
N ASP A 7 -10.16 -3.85 4.93
CA ASP A 7 -9.10 -4.85 4.76
C ASP A 7 -7.71 -4.25 5.04
N GLU A 8 -6.78 -5.09 5.51
CA GLU A 8 -5.45 -4.64 5.89
C GLU A 8 -4.68 -4.15 4.66
N SER A 9 -4.03 -2.99 4.76
CA SER A 9 -3.23 -2.32 3.72
C SER A 9 -4.01 -1.69 2.55
N ILE A 10 -4.56 -0.49 2.76
CA ILE A 10 -5.03 0.37 1.68
C ILE A 10 -3.87 1.22 1.17
N CYS A 11 -3.56 1.09 -0.12
CA CYS A 11 -2.54 1.91 -0.78
C CYS A 11 -3.16 2.81 -1.83
N LEU A 12 -2.58 4.01 -1.99
CA LEU A 12 -3.04 5.00 -2.95
C LEU A 12 -3.01 4.42 -4.38
N GLY A 13 -4.15 4.51 -5.08
CA GLY A 13 -4.29 4.00 -6.44
C GLY A 13 -4.43 2.48 -6.56
N LYS A 14 -4.52 1.73 -5.46
CA LYS A 14 -4.89 0.31 -5.47
C LYS A 14 -6.38 0.12 -5.14
N THR A 15 -6.91 -1.02 -5.57
CA THR A 15 -8.25 -1.46 -5.22
C THR A 15 -8.24 -1.99 -3.79
N SER A 16 -9.25 -1.61 -3.01
CA SER A 16 -9.42 -2.02 -1.63
C SER A 16 -10.87 -2.44 -1.37
N PHE A 17 -11.02 -3.30 -0.37
CA PHE A 17 -12.28 -3.96 -0.03
C PHE A 17 -12.69 -3.58 1.38
N ILE A 18 -13.95 -3.18 1.52
CA ILE A 18 -14.56 -2.82 2.79
C ILE A 18 -15.76 -3.72 2.98
N LYS A 19 -15.68 -4.60 3.97
CA LYS A 19 -16.82 -5.42 4.36
C LYS A 19 -17.77 -4.53 5.16
N PHE A 20 -19.05 -4.60 4.84
CA PHE A 20 -20.10 -4.04 5.69
C PHE A 20 -20.92 -5.18 6.28
N SER A 21 -21.28 -5.05 7.56
CA SER A 21 -22.11 -6.02 8.27
C SER A 21 -23.23 -5.32 9.01
N ILE A 22 -24.40 -5.95 9.07
CA ILE A 22 -25.52 -5.54 9.91
C ILE A 22 -25.33 -6.21 11.27
N ILE A 23 -25.21 -5.40 12.31
CA ILE A 23 -24.98 -5.86 13.69
C ILE A 23 -26.14 -5.49 14.60
N ASP A 24 -26.37 -6.30 15.63
CA ASP A 24 -27.28 -5.96 16.73
C ASP A 24 -26.66 -4.95 17.71
N GLU A 25 -27.35 -4.68 18.81
CA GLU A 25 -26.89 -3.76 19.85
C GLU A 25 -25.66 -4.24 20.63
N PHE A 26 -25.35 -5.54 20.57
CA PHE A 26 -24.17 -6.14 21.18
C PHE A 26 -22.99 -6.24 20.21
N GLY A 27 -23.13 -5.74 18.98
CA GLY A 27 -22.10 -5.80 17.96
C GLY A 27 -22.00 -7.15 17.26
N VAL A 28 -22.99 -8.04 17.42
CA VAL A 28 -23.02 -9.36 16.80
C VAL A 28 -23.69 -9.25 15.43
N GLU A 29 -23.06 -9.84 14.40
CA GLU A 29 -23.65 -9.87 13.05
C GLU A 29 -25.00 -10.60 13.05
N VAL A 30 -25.99 -9.99 12.41
CA VAL A 30 -27.34 -10.57 12.28
C VAL A 30 -27.35 -11.44 11.02
N PRO A 31 -27.31 -12.78 11.14
CA PRO A 31 -27.04 -13.69 10.02
C PRO A 31 -28.18 -13.78 8.99
N THR A 32 -29.34 -13.19 9.30
CA THR A 32 -30.52 -13.15 8.43
C THR A 32 -30.79 -11.76 7.86
N ALA A 33 -29.99 -10.75 8.21
CA ALA A 33 -30.25 -9.38 7.79
C ALA A 33 -30.05 -9.19 6.28
N GLN A 34 -30.98 -8.44 5.68
CA GLN A 34 -31.05 -8.13 4.25
C GLN A 34 -31.27 -6.62 4.00
N ASN A 35 -30.90 -5.80 4.97
CA ASN A 35 -31.05 -4.34 4.91
C ASN A 35 -30.29 -3.78 3.70
N GLU A 36 -30.90 -2.80 3.02
CA GLU A 36 -30.23 -2.05 1.95
C GLU A 36 -29.27 -1.04 2.56
N VAL A 37 -28.01 -1.09 2.16
CA VAL A 37 -26.99 -0.15 2.60
C VAL A 37 -26.63 0.78 1.44
N VAL A 38 -26.69 2.08 1.71
CA VAL A 38 -26.31 3.17 0.81
C VAL A 38 -24.95 3.70 1.22
N PHE A 39 -24.06 3.93 0.25
CA PHE A 39 -22.69 4.35 0.48
C PHE A 39 -22.42 5.75 -0.07
N ASP A 40 -21.69 6.53 0.70
CA ASP A 40 -21.05 7.78 0.29
C ASP A 40 -19.56 7.72 0.63
N VAL A 41 -18.71 8.11 -0.31
CA VAL A 41 -17.25 7.93 -0.20
C VAL A 41 -16.53 9.17 -0.70
N GLU A 42 -15.69 9.73 0.15
CA GLU A 42 -14.76 10.82 -0.17
C GLU A 42 -13.32 10.29 -0.14
N GLY A 43 -12.46 10.88 -0.98
CA GLY A 43 -11.05 10.48 -1.07
C GLY A 43 -10.79 9.16 -1.83
N ALA A 44 -11.85 8.54 -2.36
CA ALA A 44 -11.76 7.34 -3.18
C ALA A 44 -12.89 7.29 -4.23
N LYS A 45 -12.63 6.55 -5.30
CA LYS A 45 -13.65 6.16 -6.28
C LYS A 45 -14.25 4.82 -5.91
N ILE A 46 -15.58 4.73 -5.83
CA ILE A 46 -16.26 3.43 -5.73
C ILE A 46 -16.16 2.71 -7.09
N LEU A 47 -15.68 1.48 -7.05
CA LEU A 47 -15.55 0.60 -8.21
C LEU A 47 -16.69 -0.41 -8.31
N GLY A 48 -17.30 -0.77 -7.19
CA GLY A 48 -18.35 -1.77 -7.14
C GLY A 48 -18.92 -2.01 -5.75
N VAL A 49 -20.08 -2.65 -5.69
CA VAL A 49 -20.70 -3.18 -4.46
C VAL A 49 -21.18 -4.60 -4.72
N ASP A 50 -21.09 -5.47 -3.72
CA ASP A 50 -21.52 -6.88 -3.83
C ASP A 50 -22.06 -7.40 -2.49
N ASN A 51 -22.75 -8.53 -2.51
CA ASN A 51 -23.20 -9.29 -1.35
C ASN A 51 -23.06 -10.82 -1.55
N GLY A 52 -22.60 -11.29 -2.71
CA GLY A 52 -22.41 -12.72 -3.00
C GLY A 52 -23.71 -13.51 -3.19
N ASN A 53 -24.87 -12.85 -3.25
CA ASN A 53 -26.16 -13.51 -3.45
C ASN A 53 -26.36 -13.88 -4.92
N SER A 54 -26.08 -15.14 -5.30
CA SER A 54 -26.19 -15.62 -6.70
C SER A 54 -27.50 -15.29 -7.42
N PRO A 55 -28.70 -15.40 -6.81
CA PRO A 55 -29.96 -15.00 -7.45
C PRO A 55 -30.23 -13.48 -7.47
N SER A 56 -29.37 -12.63 -6.86
CA SER A 56 -29.59 -11.19 -6.86
C SER A 56 -29.36 -10.59 -8.25
N HIS A 57 -30.30 -9.74 -8.67
CA HIS A 57 -30.21 -8.92 -9.88
C HIS A 57 -29.92 -7.45 -9.56
N GLU A 58 -29.57 -7.12 -8.32
CA GLU A 58 -29.14 -5.78 -7.94
C GLU A 58 -27.88 -5.39 -8.73
N ARG A 59 -27.68 -4.09 -8.96
CA ARG A 59 -26.51 -3.59 -9.69
C ARG A 59 -25.25 -3.74 -8.85
N TYR A 60 -24.14 -4.10 -9.51
CA TYR A 60 -22.79 -4.01 -8.93
C TYR A 60 -22.21 -2.60 -9.01
N GLN A 61 -22.77 -1.77 -9.89
CA GLN A 61 -22.34 -0.40 -10.17
C GLN A 61 -23.36 0.60 -9.64
N ILE A 62 -23.03 1.88 -9.71
CA ILE A 62 -23.92 2.98 -9.35
C ILE A 62 -25.33 2.79 -9.94
N GLY A 63 -26.34 3.08 -9.12
CA GLY A 63 -27.73 3.11 -9.54
C GLY A 63 -27.98 4.15 -10.63
N HIS A 64 -29.08 4.00 -11.36
CA HIS A 64 -29.48 5.00 -12.36
C HIS A 64 -29.82 6.37 -11.76
N ASP A 65 -30.11 6.40 -10.47
CA ASP A 65 -30.32 7.58 -9.64
C ASP A 65 -29.00 8.19 -9.12
N GLY A 66 -27.85 7.64 -9.49
CA GLY A 66 -26.55 8.12 -9.01
C GLY A 66 -26.20 7.66 -7.60
N VAL A 67 -26.93 6.70 -7.03
CA VAL A 67 -26.72 6.23 -5.66
C VAL A 67 -26.03 4.86 -5.66
N TRP A 68 -24.98 4.72 -4.86
CA TRP A 68 -24.33 3.44 -4.59
C TRP A 68 -25.07 2.72 -3.48
N ARG A 69 -25.62 1.54 -3.78
CA ARG A 69 -26.37 0.76 -2.79
C ARG A 69 -26.30 -0.74 -3.05
N ARG A 70 -26.39 -1.52 -1.98
CA ARG A 70 -26.51 -2.97 -2.05
C ARG A 70 -27.18 -3.49 -0.79
N LYS A 71 -28.08 -4.46 -0.93
CA LYS A 71 -28.58 -5.21 0.22
C LYS A 71 -27.50 -6.08 0.84
N ALA A 72 -27.51 -6.19 2.17
CA ALA A 72 -26.82 -7.28 2.83
C ALA A 72 -27.39 -8.63 2.37
N PHE A 73 -26.56 -9.66 2.37
CA PHE A 73 -26.97 -11.05 2.23
C PHE A 73 -26.34 -11.85 3.35
N SER A 74 -27.16 -12.59 4.08
CA SER A 74 -26.74 -13.27 5.31
C SER A 74 -26.01 -12.33 6.29
N GLY A 75 -26.48 -11.09 6.41
CA GLY A 75 -25.95 -10.10 7.33
C GLY A 75 -24.80 -9.23 6.81
N SER A 76 -24.25 -9.47 5.62
CA SER A 76 -23.09 -8.69 5.15
C SER A 76 -23.04 -8.45 3.65
N GLY A 77 -22.08 -7.63 3.23
CA GLY A 77 -21.68 -7.45 1.85
C GLY A 77 -20.35 -6.71 1.73
N LEU A 78 -20.04 -6.25 0.52
CA LEU A 78 -18.76 -5.68 0.14
C LEU A 78 -18.94 -4.35 -0.59
N LEU A 79 -18.13 -3.37 -0.19
CA LEU A 79 -17.86 -2.14 -0.91
C LEU A 79 -16.44 -2.23 -1.48
N ILE A 80 -16.29 -1.95 -2.78
CA ILE A 80 -15.02 -2.00 -3.50
C ILE A 80 -14.66 -0.58 -3.91
N ILE A 81 -13.52 -0.07 -3.45
CA ILE A 81 -13.07 1.28 -3.73
C ILE A 81 -11.66 1.30 -4.32
N LYS A 82 -11.29 2.45 -4.89
CA LYS A 82 -9.92 2.78 -5.27
C LYS A 82 -9.57 4.13 -4.66
N ALA A 83 -8.65 4.14 -3.71
CA ALA A 83 -8.20 5.38 -3.07
C ALA A 83 -7.61 6.35 -4.11
N THR A 84 -8.08 7.59 -4.08
CA THR A 84 -7.59 8.70 -4.91
C THR A 84 -6.81 9.73 -4.11
N ASP A 85 -6.98 9.73 -2.78
CA ASP A 85 -6.36 10.65 -1.85
C ASP A 85 -5.75 9.91 -0.65
N GLU A 86 -4.93 10.63 0.11
CA GLU A 86 -4.23 10.12 1.30
C GLU A 86 -5.16 9.85 2.49
N ILE A 87 -6.37 10.38 2.43
CA ILE A 87 -7.40 10.21 3.45
C ILE A 87 -8.68 9.79 2.74
N VAL A 88 -9.28 8.70 3.20
CA VAL A 88 -10.57 8.22 2.72
C VAL A 88 -11.59 8.31 3.85
N THR A 89 -12.80 8.75 3.53
CA THR A 89 -13.95 8.72 4.45
C THR A 89 -15.08 7.95 3.79
N ILE A 90 -15.66 6.99 4.51
CA ILE A 90 -16.74 6.13 4.04
C ILE A 90 -17.90 6.27 5.00
N LYS A 91 -19.07 6.64 4.46
CA LYS A 91 -20.34 6.65 5.18
C LYS A 91 -21.24 5.58 4.63
N ALA A 92 -21.90 4.85 5.53
CA ALA A 92 -22.88 3.82 5.19
C ALA A 92 -24.18 4.06 5.98
N ASN A 93 -25.29 4.11 5.24
CA ASN A 93 -26.61 4.36 5.80
C ASN A 93 -27.58 3.23 5.42
N SER A 94 -28.50 2.91 6.31
CA SER A 94 -29.64 2.02 6.06
C SER A 94 -30.83 2.53 6.85
N ASP A 95 -32.02 2.44 6.28
CA ASP A 95 -33.25 2.83 6.96
C ASP A 95 -33.41 2.08 8.30
N GLY A 96 -33.80 2.81 9.35
CA GLY A 96 -33.98 2.31 10.70
C GLY A 96 -32.72 1.87 11.45
N LEU A 97 -31.51 2.01 10.88
CA LEU A 97 -30.25 1.63 11.53
C LEU A 97 -29.38 2.85 11.85
N VAL A 98 -28.60 2.74 12.92
CA VAL A 98 -27.50 3.68 13.19
C VAL A 98 -26.49 3.62 12.05
N GLU A 99 -26.16 4.80 11.51
CA GLU A 99 -25.18 4.97 10.44
C GLU A 99 -23.77 4.59 10.88
N ALA A 100 -22.92 4.23 9.91
CA ALA A 100 -21.50 4.01 10.12
C ALA A 100 -20.67 5.03 9.35
N ASP A 101 -19.63 5.54 9.98
CA ASP A 101 -18.62 6.42 9.39
C ASP A 101 -17.24 5.88 9.76
N VAL A 102 -16.37 5.68 8.76
CA VAL A 102 -14.96 5.37 8.98
C VAL A 102 -14.10 6.31 8.17
N ARG A 103 -13.10 6.89 8.83
CA ARG A 103 -12.03 7.69 8.23
C ARG A 103 -10.69 7.04 8.50
N PHE A 104 -9.90 6.82 7.47
CA PHE A 104 -8.56 6.23 7.58
C PHE A 104 -7.57 6.88 6.62
N GLU A 105 -6.30 6.81 6.99
CA GLU A 105 -5.19 7.22 6.14
C GLU A 105 -4.79 6.09 5.20
N VAL A 106 -4.37 6.46 3.99
CA VAL A 106 -3.97 5.55 2.93
C VAL A 106 -2.47 5.68 2.74
N GLU A 107 -1.76 4.56 2.81
CA GLU A 107 -0.32 4.56 2.55
C GLU A 107 -0.04 4.95 1.11
N LYS A 108 0.92 5.84 0.90
CA LYS A 108 1.40 6.13 -0.44
C LYS A 108 2.04 4.85 -0.99
N THR A 109 1.57 4.41 -2.15
CA THR A 109 2.29 3.36 -2.86
C THR A 109 3.67 3.91 -3.22
N ASP A 110 4.72 3.44 -2.55
CA ASP A 110 6.09 3.67 -2.99
C ASP A 110 6.25 3.04 -4.37
N LYS A 111 6.05 3.85 -5.43
CA LYS A 111 6.23 3.41 -6.83
C LYS A 111 7.56 2.69 -7.02
N THR A 112 8.58 3.12 -6.26
CA THR A 112 9.93 2.55 -6.20
C THR A 112 9.93 1.06 -5.84
N ASN A 113 9.14 0.62 -4.85
CA ASN A 113 9.15 -0.76 -4.35
C ASN A 113 8.55 -1.75 -5.36
N TYR A 114 7.48 -1.36 -6.04
CA TYR A 114 6.84 -2.20 -7.06
C TYR A 114 7.69 -2.30 -8.33
N GLU A 115 8.24 -1.19 -8.81
CA GLU A 115 9.13 -1.21 -9.99
C GLU A 115 10.42 -1.99 -9.72
N ILE A 116 10.96 -1.89 -8.49
CA ILE A 116 12.15 -2.64 -8.09
C ILE A 116 11.83 -4.13 -7.96
N SER A 117 10.76 -4.53 -7.27
CA SER A 117 10.39 -5.94 -7.11
C SER A 117 10.17 -6.66 -8.45
N GLN A 118 9.53 -5.98 -9.41
CA GLN A 118 9.38 -6.48 -10.79
C GLN A 118 10.72 -6.61 -11.52
N LYS A 119 11.65 -5.66 -11.35
CA LYS A 119 12.99 -5.72 -11.96
C LYS A 119 13.88 -6.82 -11.35
N ILE A 120 13.76 -7.07 -10.04
CA ILE A 120 14.60 -8.06 -9.33
C ILE A 120 13.97 -9.46 -9.29
N GLY A 121 12.74 -9.63 -9.78
CA GLY A 121 12.06 -10.93 -9.84
C GLY A 121 11.70 -11.53 -8.47
N LEU A 122 11.59 -10.69 -7.44
CA LEU A 122 11.35 -11.13 -6.06
C LEU A 122 9.96 -10.69 -5.60
N ASN A 123 9.07 -11.63 -5.32
CA ASN A 123 7.77 -11.38 -4.67
C ASN A 123 7.94 -11.19 -3.15
N ALA A 124 8.91 -10.37 -2.73
CA ALA A 124 9.13 -10.07 -1.32
C ALA A 124 8.73 -8.62 -1.01
N LYS A 125 8.16 -8.42 0.18
CA LYS A 125 7.96 -7.08 0.75
C LYS A 125 9.34 -6.49 1.03
N ILE A 126 9.61 -5.34 0.43
CA ILE A 126 10.84 -4.58 0.70
C ILE A 126 10.47 -3.57 1.78
N ASP A 127 10.80 -3.91 3.02
CA ASP A 127 10.46 -3.11 4.20
C ASP A 127 11.24 -1.79 4.25
N HIS A 128 12.37 -1.71 3.52
CA HIS A 128 13.19 -0.52 3.45
C HIS A 128 13.89 -0.39 2.09
N ILE A 129 13.66 0.72 1.39
CA ILE A 129 14.57 1.20 0.34
C ILE A 129 15.31 2.40 0.89
N GLU A 130 16.61 2.27 1.09
CA GLU A 130 17.48 3.44 1.23
C GLU A 130 17.99 3.83 -0.15
N LYS A 131 17.82 5.10 -0.52
CA LYS A 131 18.68 5.67 -1.57
C LYS A 131 20.08 5.75 -0.97
N PHE A 132 20.88 4.73 -1.24
CA PHE A 132 22.31 4.78 -0.98
C PHE A 132 22.92 5.89 -1.85
N SER A 133 23.04 7.09 -1.29
CA SER A 133 23.96 8.12 -1.75
C SER A 133 25.13 8.22 -0.78
N GLU A 134 25.74 7.08 -0.47
CA GLU A 134 27.04 7.08 0.19
C GLU A 134 28.08 6.69 -0.84
N ASN A 135 29.16 7.48 -0.91
CA ASN A 135 30.34 7.11 -1.66
C ASN A 135 30.91 5.85 -1.01
N LEU A 136 30.66 4.68 -1.61
CA LEU A 136 31.30 3.45 -1.16
C LEU A 136 32.77 3.53 -1.56
N ILE A 137 33.64 3.70 -0.57
CA ILE A 137 35.08 3.51 -0.72
C ILE A 137 35.33 2.06 -0.33
N GLU A 138 35.61 1.21 -1.31
CA GLU A 138 36.10 -0.16 -1.02
C GLU A 138 37.50 -0.06 -0.41
N ASP A 139 37.75 -0.79 0.68
CA ASP A 139 39.08 -0.90 1.26
C ASP A 139 40.08 -1.47 0.22
N ILE A 140 41.28 -0.88 0.15
CA ILE A 140 42.36 -1.36 -0.72
C ILE A 140 43.35 -2.12 0.14
N ASP A 141 43.27 -3.45 0.09
CA ASP A 141 44.29 -4.32 0.67
C ASP A 141 45.52 -4.38 -0.25
N ILE A 142 46.69 -3.99 0.27
CA ILE A 142 47.97 -4.09 -0.44
C ILE A 142 48.82 -5.14 0.26
N TYR A 143 49.16 -6.21 -0.45
CA TYR A 143 50.09 -7.24 0.02
C TYR A 143 51.48 -6.98 -0.55
N ILE A 144 52.48 -6.82 0.32
CA ILE A 144 53.90 -6.67 -0.06
C ILE A 144 54.77 -7.75 0.59
N GLN A 145 55.91 -8.09 -0.02
CA GLN A 145 56.88 -8.96 0.62
C GLN A 145 57.68 -8.21 1.69
N LEU A 146 58.13 -8.92 2.72
CA LEU A 146 58.93 -8.35 3.80
C LEU A 146 60.25 -7.78 3.24
N GLY A 147 60.41 -6.45 3.32
CA GLY A 147 61.58 -5.72 2.81
C GLY A 147 61.32 -4.91 1.53
N GLU A 148 60.13 -4.99 0.93
CA GLU A 148 59.73 -4.13 -0.19
C GLU A 148 59.17 -2.78 0.30
N GLU A 149 59.36 -1.72 -0.50
CA GLU A 149 58.74 -0.42 -0.25
C GLU A 149 57.25 -0.42 -0.62
N VAL A 150 56.40 0.11 0.27
CA VAL A 150 54.96 0.26 0.02
C VAL A 150 54.74 1.42 -0.97
N ASN A 151 54.24 1.09 -2.16
CA ASN A 151 53.79 2.08 -3.14
C ASN A 151 52.25 2.19 -3.13
N LEU A 152 51.73 3.29 -2.59
CA LEU A 152 50.29 3.54 -2.55
C LEU A 152 49.77 3.99 -3.94
N PRO A 153 48.58 3.54 -4.37
CA PRO A 153 48.08 3.83 -5.71
C PRO A 153 47.67 5.30 -5.86
N ARG A 154 48.00 5.92 -7.00
CA ARG A 154 47.62 7.33 -7.27
C ARG A 154 46.14 7.52 -7.57
N LYS A 155 45.44 6.46 -7.97
CA LYS A 155 44.02 6.46 -8.27
C LYS A 155 43.31 5.30 -7.61
N VAL A 156 42.06 5.52 -7.19
CA VAL A 156 41.20 4.48 -6.63
C VAL A 156 39.90 4.40 -7.42
N LYS A 157 39.29 3.22 -7.42
CA LYS A 157 38.00 2.98 -8.06
C LYS A 157 36.89 3.42 -7.10
N VAL A 158 36.06 4.37 -7.52
CA VAL A 158 34.96 4.93 -6.74
C VAL A 158 33.64 4.60 -7.45
N LEU A 159 32.63 4.17 -6.69
CA LEU A 159 31.28 4.01 -7.20
C LEU A 159 30.49 5.29 -6.90
N ARG A 160 30.11 6.04 -7.94
CA ARG A 160 29.30 7.26 -7.84
C ARG A 160 28.09 7.16 -8.77
N ASP A 161 26.90 7.44 -8.26
CA ASP A 161 25.64 7.38 -9.02
C ASP A 161 25.45 6.04 -9.78
N GLY A 162 25.89 4.94 -9.18
CA GLY A 162 25.82 3.60 -9.77
C GLY A 162 26.81 3.31 -10.90
N ARG A 163 27.83 4.16 -11.10
CA ARG A 163 28.88 3.98 -12.10
C ARG A 163 30.28 4.04 -11.49
N TYR A 164 31.20 3.26 -12.04
CA TYR A 164 32.59 3.26 -11.60
C TYR A 164 33.40 4.38 -12.24
N HIS A 165 34.15 5.09 -11.41
CA HIS A 165 35.09 6.14 -11.78
C HIS A 165 36.47 5.85 -11.17
N PHE A 166 37.53 6.35 -11.81
CA PHE A 166 38.87 6.37 -11.22
C PHE A 166 39.19 7.80 -10.78
N GLU A 167 39.39 8.01 -9.49
CA GLU A 167 39.66 9.33 -8.91
C GLU A 167 41.08 9.37 -8.34
N ASP A 168 41.74 10.54 -8.43
CA ASP A 168 43.07 10.75 -7.85
C ASP A 168 42.99 10.75 -6.32
N VAL A 169 43.95 10.10 -5.67
CA VAL A 169 44.01 9.99 -4.21
C VAL A 169 45.32 10.55 -3.67
N SER A 170 45.21 11.37 -2.64
CA SER A 170 46.34 11.87 -1.85
C SER A 170 46.40 11.10 -0.54
N TRP A 171 47.48 10.35 -0.34
CA TRP A 171 47.74 9.63 0.90
C TRP A 171 48.45 10.55 1.89
N SER A 172 47.96 10.63 3.13
CA SER A 172 48.75 11.25 4.20
C SER A 172 49.99 10.39 4.45
N GLN A 173 51.17 11.03 4.58
CA GLN A 173 52.37 10.32 5.01
C GLN A 173 52.11 9.72 6.39
N MET A 174 52.30 8.40 6.53
CA MET A 174 52.26 7.75 7.84
C MET A 174 53.47 8.24 8.65
N ILE A 175 53.21 8.81 9.83
CA ILE A 175 54.22 9.20 10.84
C ILE A 175 54.79 7.93 11.46
#